data_AF-A0A7L4HHD4-F1
#
_entry.id   AF-A0A7L4HHD4-F1
#
_cell.length_a   1.000
_cell.length_b   1.000
_cell.length_c   1.000
_cell.angle_alpha   90.00
_cell.angle_beta   90.00
_cell.angle_gamma   90.00
#
_symmetry.space_group_name_H-M   'P 1'
#
loop_
_entity.id
_entity.type
_entity.pdbx_description
1 polymer ?
#
loop_
_entity_poly.entity_id
_entity_poly.type
_entity_poly.pdbx_seq_one_letter_code
_entity_poly.pdbx_strand_id
1 'polypeptide(L)'
;CVVKMVQKYQSPVRVYKYPFELVMAAYEKRFPTCPEIPVFLGSEILHESRSDDGAIHIIERSCKLNVDAPRLLKKARVEYVFFIQKNTVNWKERTLLIEAHNETFANRVVVLETCSYSVHPENEEWTCFEQSASLDIKSFFGFESTVEKIAMKQYTSNIKRGKEVIEHYLKELISQGITFIPRWTPPVVCGQKDEQTPAVVHDADDVLLESGARGTTKEQTGSSCPPAEAVSPDADKLDADYIERYLGQLTPMQESCLIRLRQWLQETHKGKIPKDEHILRFLRARDFNIDKAREMLCQSLSWRKQYQVDYILQSWRPPALLDEYYTGGWHYQDKDGRPLYILRLGQMDTKGLVKALGEESLLRHVSCI
;
A
#
# COMPACT_ATOMS: atom_id res chain seq x y z
N CYS A 1 -7.72 -22.18 25.95
CA CYS A 1 -8.05 -20.95 25.20
C CYS A 1 -7.80 -21.20 23.72
N VAL A 2 -8.84 -21.31 22.90
CA VAL A 2 -8.65 -21.38 21.44
C VAL A 2 -8.16 -20.01 21.00
N VAL A 3 -6.90 -19.93 20.57
CA VAL A 3 -6.34 -18.69 20.03
C VAL A 3 -7.14 -18.36 18.78
N LYS A 4 -7.88 -17.25 18.81
CA LYS A 4 -8.60 -16.73 17.66
C LYS A 4 -7.55 -16.31 16.63
N MET A 5 -7.42 -17.08 15.54
CA MET A 5 -6.40 -16.86 14.54
C MET A 5 -6.94 -15.96 13.44
N VAL A 6 -6.54 -14.69 13.47
CA VAL A 6 -6.91 -13.69 12.46
C VAL A 6 -5.68 -13.37 11.62
N GLN A 7 -5.71 -13.80 10.37
CA GLN A 7 -4.74 -13.37 9.39
C GLN A 7 -5.25 -12.15 8.64
N LYS A 8 -4.38 -11.18 8.41
CA LYS A 8 -4.70 -9.96 7.67
C LYS A 8 -3.74 -9.80 6.50
N TYR A 9 -4.29 -9.39 5.38
CA TYR A 9 -3.59 -9.06 4.17
C TYR A 9 -3.96 -7.64 3.71
N GLN A 10 -3.00 -6.96 3.12
CA GLN A 10 -3.12 -5.65 2.49
C GLN A 10 -2.14 -5.61 1.33
N SER A 11 -2.61 -5.30 0.13
CA SER A 11 -1.75 -5.21 -1.05
C SER A 11 -1.03 -3.86 -1.11
N PRO A 12 0.09 -3.78 -1.85
CA PRO A 12 0.53 -2.50 -2.38
C PRO A 12 -0.53 -1.92 -3.31
N VAL A 13 -0.45 -0.60 -3.54
CA VAL A 13 -1.26 0.08 -4.54
C VAL A 13 -0.83 -0.41 -5.91
N ARG A 14 -1.80 -0.83 -6.72
CA ARG A 14 -1.59 -1.15 -8.13
C ARG A 14 -2.13 -0.02 -8.98
N VAL A 15 -1.43 0.28 -10.06
CA VAL A 15 -1.85 1.34 -10.98
C VAL A 15 -2.14 0.74 -12.35
N TYR A 16 -3.38 0.86 -12.79
CA TYR A 16 -3.78 0.65 -14.17
C TYR A 16 -3.61 1.96 -14.92
N LYS A 17 -2.81 1.96 -15.98
CA LYS A 17 -2.58 3.12 -16.84
C LYS A 17 -3.73 3.34 -17.82
N TYR A 18 -4.95 3.34 -17.30
CA TYR A 18 -6.21 3.47 -18.02
C TYR A 18 -7.22 4.27 -17.18
N PRO A 19 -8.12 5.05 -17.82
CA PRO A 19 -9.12 5.84 -17.12
C PRO A 19 -10.10 4.96 -16.33
N PHE A 20 -10.59 5.48 -15.21
CA PHE A 20 -11.51 4.79 -14.31
C PHE A 20 -12.68 4.13 -15.05
N GLU A 21 -13.30 4.87 -15.96
CA GLU A 21 -14.47 4.47 -16.72
C GLU A 21 -14.20 3.21 -17.56
N LEU A 22 -13.03 3.14 -18.19
CA LEU A 22 -12.61 1.98 -18.99
C LEU A 22 -12.28 0.77 -18.10
N VAL A 23 -11.66 1.01 -16.94
CA VAL A 23 -11.40 -0.03 -15.94
C VAL A 23 -12.71 -0.60 -15.38
N MET A 24 -13.73 0.24 -15.16
CA MET A 24 -15.05 -0.21 -14.71
C MET A 24 -15.74 -1.07 -15.77
N ALA A 25 -15.67 -0.68 -17.05
CA ALA A 25 -16.20 -1.50 -18.14
C ALA A 25 -15.49 -2.86 -18.26
N ALA A 26 -14.17 -2.88 -18.12
CA ALA A 26 -13.39 -4.13 -18.09
C ALA A 26 -13.72 -4.99 -16.86
N TYR A 27 -14.00 -4.34 -15.72
CA TYR A 27 -14.40 -5.02 -14.51
C TYR A 27 -15.77 -5.71 -14.65
N GLU A 28 -16.76 -5.04 -15.24
CA GLU A 28 -18.11 -5.60 -15.41
C GLU A 28 -18.15 -6.80 -16.38
N LYS A 29 -17.19 -6.91 -17.32
CA LYS A 29 -17.03 -8.10 -18.19
C LYS A 29 -16.79 -9.41 -17.43
N ARG A 30 -16.46 -9.35 -16.13
CA ARG A 30 -16.29 -10.52 -15.26
C ARG A 30 -17.62 -11.19 -14.86
N PHE A 31 -18.75 -10.55 -15.14
CA PHE A 31 -20.07 -11.02 -14.71
C PHE A 31 -20.99 -11.27 -15.92
N PRO A 32 -21.96 -12.20 -15.80
CA PRO A 32 -22.22 -13.06 -14.64
C PRO A 32 -21.24 -14.24 -14.53
N THR A 33 -20.43 -14.51 -15.56
CA THR A 33 -19.40 -15.56 -15.56
C THR A 33 -18.09 -14.98 -16.11
N CYS A 34 -16.95 -15.57 -15.73
CA CYS A 34 -15.63 -15.09 -16.15
C CYS A 34 -14.76 -16.27 -16.61
N PRO A 35 -14.60 -16.51 -17.92
CA PRO A 35 -13.76 -17.60 -18.44
C PRO A 35 -12.31 -17.55 -17.95
N GLU A 36 -11.77 -16.35 -17.74
CA GLU A 36 -10.42 -16.11 -17.23
C GLU A 36 -10.26 -16.51 -15.74
N ILE A 37 -11.36 -16.77 -15.04
CA ILE A 37 -11.38 -17.29 -13.68
C ILE A 37 -12.16 -18.62 -13.68
N PRO A 38 -11.56 -19.75 -14.09
CA PRO A 38 -12.27 -21.03 -14.24
C PRO A 38 -12.93 -21.55 -12.96
N VAL A 39 -12.43 -21.14 -11.79
CA VAL A 39 -13.03 -21.47 -10.49
C VAL A 39 -14.32 -20.70 -10.23
N PHE A 40 -14.54 -19.55 -10.89
CA PHE A 40 -15.75 -18.75 -10.75
C PHE A 40 -16.80 -19.24 -11.74
N LEU A 41 -17.81 -19.95 -11.20
CA LEU A 41 -18.86 -20.58 -11.99
C LEU A 41 -19.96 -19.61 -12.39
N GLY A 42 -20.13 -18.55 -11.60
CA GLY A 42 -20.96 -17.42 -11.96
C GLY A 42 -21.51 -16.67 -10.75
N SER A 43 -22.28 -15.63 -11.03
CA SER A 43 -22.94 -14.79 -10.02
C SER A 43 -24.41 -14.56 -10.31
N GLU A 44 -25.21 -14.47 -9.25
CA GLU A 44 -26.61 -14.06 -9.27
C GLU A 44 -26.77 -12.73 -8.51
N ILE A 45 -27.55 -11.79 -9.05
CA ILE A 45 -27.82 -10.51 -8.38
C ILE A 45 -28.87 -10.75 -7.28
N LEU A 46 -28.53 -10.40 -6.04
CA LEU A 46 -29.43 -10.46 -4.90
C LEU A 46 -30.17 -9.14 -4.68
N HIS A 47 -29.46 -8.03 -4.88
CA HIS A 47 -30.00 -6.69 -4.70
C HIS A 47 -29.31 -5.72 -5.67
N GLU A 48 -30.09 -4.81 -6.25
CA GLU A 48 -29.60 -3.73 -7.10
C GLU A 48 -30.35 -2.44 -6.76
N SER A 49 -29.62 -1.34 -6.57
CA SER A 49 -30.19 -0.01 -6.39
C SER A 49 -29.33 1.07 -7.02
N ARG A 50 -29.97 2.20 -7.38
CA ARG A 50 -29.31 3.37 -7.95
C ARG A 50 -29.78 4.62 -7.22
N SER A 51 -28.91 5.61 -7.08
CA SER A 51 -29.30 6.94 -6.58
C SER A 51 -30.18 7.67 -7.60
N ASP A 52 -30.98 8.63 -7.12
CA ASP A 52 -31.91 9.41 -7.95
C ASP A 52 -31.21 10.19 -9.08
N ASP A 53 -29.99 10.65 -8.83
CA ASP A 53 -29.14 11.34 -9.82
C ASP A 53 -28.38 10.36 -10.75
N GLY A 54 -28.46 9.05 -10.48
CA GLY A 54 -27.73 8.01 -11.21
C GLY A 54 -26.22 7.98 -10.96
N ALA A 55 -25.69 8.77 -10.02
CA ALA A 55 -24.26 8.80 -9.71
C ALA A 55 -23.78 7.54 -8.99
N ILE A 56 -24.62 6.92 -8.17
CA ILE A 56 -24.28 5.77 -7.34
C ILE A 56 -25.06 4.55 -7.83
N HIS A 57 -24.35 3.43 -8.01
CA HIS A 57 -24.93 2.13 -8.35
C HIS A 57 -24.42 1.08 -7.38
N ILE A 58 -25.35 0.46 -6.65
CA ILE A 58 -25.05 -0.60 -5.69
C ILE A 58 -25.58 -1.91 -6.24
N ILE A 59 -24.72 -2.93 -6.36
CA ILE A 59 -25.10 -4.28 -6.77
C ILE A 59 -24.53 -5.27 -5.76
N GLU A 60 -25.40 -6.06 -5.14
CA GLU A 60 -25.02 -7.22 -4.32
C GLU A 60 -25.26 -8.50 -5.10
N ARG A 61 -24.24 -9.37 -5.13
CA ARG A 61 -24.24 -10.61 -5.91
C ARG A 61 -23.86 -11.79 -5.02
N SER A 62 -24.52 -12.92 -5.22
CA SER A 62 -24.06 -14.23 -4.74
C SER A 62 -23.15 -14.85 -5.80
N CYS A 63 -21.89 -15.07 -5.46
CA CYS A 63 -20.86 -15.60 -6.33
C CYS A 63 -20.58 -17.07 -5.99
N LYS A 64 -20.76 -17.95 -6.98
CA LYS A 64 -20.52 -19.40 -6.85
C LYS A 64 -19.12 -19.76 -7.34
N LEU A 65 -18.32 -20.36 -6.47
CA LEU A 65 -16.98 -20.84 -6.77
C LEU A 65 -16.91 -22.37 -6.71
N ASN A 66 -16.25 -22.96 -7.69
CA ASN A 66 -15.74 -24.32 -7.64
C ASN A 66 -14.42 -24.31 -6.88
N VAL A 67 -14.37 -25.01 -5.76
CA VAL A 67 -13.17 -25.11 -4.95
C VAL A 67 -12.74 -26.56 -4.95
N ASP A 68 -11.52 -26.82 -5.41
CA ASP A 68 -10.93 -28.16 -5.33
C ASP A 68 -10.61 -28.45 -3.84
N ALA A 69 -11.61 -28.98 -3.15
CA ALA A 69 -11.54 -29.21 -1.72
C ALA A 69 -10.41 -30.23 -1.44
N PRO A 70 -9.41 -29.87 -0.59
CA PRO A 70 -8.36 -30.78 -0.18
C PRO A 70 -8.96 -32.13 0.24
N ARG A 71 -8.26 -33.24 -0.03
CA ARG A 71 -8.79 -34.60 0.22
C ARG A 71 -9.35 -34.80 1.65
N LEU A 72 -8.85 -34.07 2.65
CA LEU A 72 -9.38 -34.04 4.02
C LEU A 72 -10.80 -33.47 4.14
N LEU A 73 -11.17 -32.48 3.31
CA LEU A 73 -12.49 -31.85 3.26
C LEU A 73 -13.50 -32.65 2.42
N LYS A 74 -13.09 -33.69 1.70
CA LYS A 74 -14.01 -34.54 0.91
C LYS A 74 -15.10 -35.20 1.77
N LYS A 75 -14.88 -35.37 3.08
CA LYS A 75 -15.92 -35.83 4.02
C LYS A 75 -17.05 -34.82 4.21
N ALA A 76 -16.84 -33.54 3.95
CA ALA A 76 -17.84 -32.49 4.11
C ALA A 76 -18.83 -32.38 2.92
N ARG A 77 -18.63 -33.13 1.83
CA ARG A 77 -19.49 -33.11 0.62
C ARG A 77 -19.79 -31.71 0.05
N VAL A 78 -18.90 -30.74 0.27
CA VAL A 78 -19.08 -29.38 -0.28
C VAL A 78 -18.34 -29.29 -1.60
N GLU A 79 -19.12 -29.24 -2.68
CA GLU A 79 -18.64 -29.11 -4.07
C GLU A 79 -18.46 -27.64 -4.48
N TYR A 80 -19.21 -26.73 -3.84
CA TYR A 80 -19.22 -25.31 -4.17
C TYR A 80 -19.18 -24.44 -2.91
N VAL A 81 -18.55 -23.28 -3.02
CA VAL A 81 -18.54 -22.26 -1.96
C VAL A 81 -19.14 -20.98 -2.52
N PHE A 82 -20.01 -20.38 -1.73
CA PHE A 82 -20.68 -19.12 -2.04
C PHE A 82 -20.07 -17.96 -1.26
N PHE A 83 -19.88 -16.85 -1.95
CA PHE A 83 -19.47 -15.57 -1.38
C PHE A 83 -20.48 -14.51 -1.78
N ILE A 84 -20.82 -13.63 -0.85
CA ILE A 84 -21.61 -12.45 -1.12
C ILE A 84 -20.65 -11.32 -1.43
N GLN A 85 -20.88 -10.64 -2.54
CA GLN A 85 -20.08 -9.54 -3.02
C GLN A 85 -20.97 -8.33 -3.27
N LYS A 86 -20.71 -7.23 -2.56
CA LYS A 86 -21.37 -5.95 -2.73
C LYS A 86 -20.43 -4.98 -3.43
N ASN A 87 -20.85 -4.46 -4.58
CA ASN A 87 -20.17 -3.42 -5.31
C ASN A 87 -20.94 -2.11 -5.14
N THR A 88 -20.23 -1.04 -4.80
CA THR A 88 -20.75 0.32 -4.77
C THR A 88 -19.90 1.16 -5.71
N VAL A 89 -20.39 1.39 -6.93
CA VAL A 89 -19.79 2.35 -7.86
C VAL A 89 -20.35 3.73 -7.55
N ASN A 90 -19.47 4.71 -7.44
CA ASN A 90 -19.81 6.12 -7.43
C ASN A 90 -19.12 6.79 -8.63
N TRP A 91 -19.90 7.09 -9.66
CA TRP A 91 -19.43 7.69 -10.90
C TRP A 91 -19.04 9.16 -10.75
N LYS A 92 -19.62 9.87 -9.78
CA LYS A 92 -19.28 11.26 -9.47
C LYS A 92 -17.90 11.35 -8.83
N GLU A 93 -17.65 10.54 -7.82
CA GLU A 93 -16.36 10.48 -7.12
C GLU A 93 -15.35 9.59 -7.84
N ARG A 94 -15.77 8.90 -8.92
CA ARG A 94 -14.95 7.96 -9.71
C ARG A 94 -14.28 6.91 -8.82
N THR A 95 -15.10 6.24 -8.02
CA THR A 95 -14.68 5.17 -7.11
C THR A 95 -15.55 3.94 -7.26
N LEU A 96 -14.96 2.76 -7.03
CA LEU A 96 -15.66 1.51 -6.86
C LEU A 96 -15.18 0.84 -5.58
N LEU A 97 -16.07 0.69 -4.61
CA LEU A 97 -15.85 -0.09 -3.40
C LEU A 97 -16.47 -1.48 -3.56
N ILE A 98 -15.69 -2.52 -3.28
CA ILE A 98 -16.11 -3.92 -3.33
C ILE A 98 -15.93 -4.50 -1.94
N GLU A 99 -16.99 -5.02 -1.37
CA GLU A 99 -17.00 -5.72 -0.09
C GLU A 99 -17.45 -7.16 -0.34
N ALA A 100 -16.61 -8.13 -0.01
CA ALA A 100 -16.92 -9.54 -0.19
C ALA A 100 -16.75 -10.33 1.11
N HIS A 101 -17.65 -11.27 1.35
CA HIS A 101 -17.56 -12.18 2.48
C HIS A 101 -18.07 -13.58 2.12
N ASN A 102 -17.57 -14.61 2.79
CA ASN A 102 -18.06 -15.96 2.57
C ASN A 102 -19.40 -16.20 3.27
N GLU A 103 -20.35 -16.80 2.56
CA GLU A 103 -21.59 -17.30 3.14
C GLU A 103 -21.40 -18.76 3.59
N THR A 104 -20.84 -19.58 2.69
CA THR A 104 -20.56 -20.97 2.99
C THR A 104 -19.46 -21.06 4.05
N PHE A 105 -19.70 -21.85 5.11
CA PHE A 105 -18.83 -22.00 6.28
C PHE A 105 -18.62 -20.75 7.16
N ALA A 106 -19.45 -19.70 7.07
CA ALA A 106 -19.34 -18.48 7.88
C ALA A 106 -19.28 -18.71 9.42
N ASN A 107 -19.87 -19.83 9.88
CA ASN A 107 -19.82 -20.24 11.28
C ASN A 107 -18.46 -20.79 11.74
N ARG A 108 -17.57 -21.13 10.81
CA ARG A 108 -16.27 -21.77 11.09
C ARG A 108 -15.08 -20.95 10.59
N VAL A 109 -15.22 -20.37 9.41
CA VAL A 109 -14.21 -19.53 8.76
C VAL A 109 -14.92 -18.26 8.31
N VAL A 110 -14.35 -17.11 8.64
CA VAL A 110 -14.82 -15.81 8.16
C VAL A 110 -13.72 -15.23 7.29
N VAL A 111 -14.04 -15.06 6.02
CA VAL A 111 -13.23 -14.38 5.02
C VAL A 111 -13.93 -13.06 4.73
N LEU A 112 -13.22 -11.96 4.92
CA LEU A 112 -13.65 -10.63 4.50
C LEU A 112 -12.62 -10.10 3.51
N GLU A 113 -13.08 -9.57 2.40
CA GLU A 113 -12.24 -8.91 1.40
C GLU A 113 -12.85 -7.56 1.07
N THR A 114 -12.00 -6.54 1.04
CA THR A 114 -12.37 -5.18 0.66
C THR A 114 -11.41 -4.72 -0.41
N CYS A 115 -11.94 -4.40 -1.58
CA CYS A 115 -11.18 -3.85 -2.69
C CYS A 115 -11.71 -2.48 -3.05
N SER A 116 -10.82 -1.60 -3.50
CA SER A 116 -11.16 -0.25 -3.93
C SER A 116 -10.49 0.03 -5.27
N TYR A 117 -11.25 0.57 -6.22
CA TYR A 117 -10.72 1.25 -7.38
C TYR A 117 -10.99 2.74 -7.24
N SER A 118 -10.00 3.57 -7.51
CA SER A 118 -10.10 5.03 -7.44
C SER A 118 -9.23 5.68 -8.51
N VAL A 119 -9.49 6.94 -8.81
CA VAL A 119 -8.63 7.72 -9.70
C VAL A 119 -7.27 7.95 -9.04
N HIS A 120 -6.19 7.88 -9.81
CA HIS A 120 -4.85 8.14 -9.29
C HIS A 120 -4.70 9.62 -8.90
N PRO A 121 -4.16 9.92 -7.69
CA PRO A 121 -4.16 11.28 -7.14
C PRO A 121 -3.35 12.28 -7.99
N GLU A 122 -2.33 11.81 -8.70
CA GLU A 122 -1.47 12.65 -9.55
C GLU A 122 -1.83 12.58 -11.04
N ASN A 123 -2.70 11.65 -11.44
CA ASN A 123 -3.02 11.44 -12.86
C ASN A 123 -4.46 10.94 -13.04
N GLU A 124 -5.35 11.83 -13.47
CA GLU A 124 -6.78 11.52 -13.62
C GLU A 124 -7.12 10.45 -14.67
N GLU A 125 -6.16 10.14 -15.54
CA GLU A 125 -6.29 9.15 -16.60
C GLU A 125 -5.80 7.76 -16.16
N TRP A 126 -5.35 7.61 -14.91
CA TRP A 126 -4.95 6.34 -14.32
C TRP A 126 -5.88 5.95 -13.18
N THR A 127 -5.96 4.64 -12.94
CA THR A 127 -6.81 4.05 -11.90
C THR A 127 -5.95 3.29 -10.90
N CYS A 128 -6.04 3.67 -9.64
CA CYS A 128 -5.50 2.94 -8.51
C CYS A 128 -6.39 1.76 -8.16
N PHE A 129 -5.77 0.66 -7.72
CA PHE A 129 -6.43 -0.49 -7.14
C PHE A 129 -5.75 -0.90 -5.85
N GLU A 130 -6.56 -1.04 -4.81
CA GLU A 130 -6.15 -1.47 -3.49
C GLU A 130 -7.03 -2.62 -3.04
N GLN A 131 -6.45 -3.55 -2.28
CA GLN A 131 -7.20 -4.65 -1.70
C GLN A 131 -6.66 -4.98 -0.31
N SER A 132 -7.58 -5.33 0.57
CA SER A 132 -7.30 -5.86 1.88
C SER A 132 -8.19 -7.06 2.13
N ALA A 133 -7.70 -8.01 2.92
CA ALA A 133 -8.47 -9.17 3.30
C ALA A 133 -8.16 -9.58 4.72
N SER A 134 -9.12 -10.26 5.34
CA SER A 134 -8.92 -10.92 6.61
C SER A 134 -9.52 -12.33 6.58
N LEU A 135 -8.83 -13.25 7.25
CA LEU A 135 -9.22 -14.63 7.42
C LEU A 135 -9.23 -14.93 8.92
N ASP A 136 -10.39 -15.20 9.47
CA ASP A 136 -10.60 -15.59 10.86
C ASP A 136 -11.08 -17.04 10.92
N ILE A 137 -10.23 -17.92 11.46
CA ILE A 137 -10.54 -19.35 11.64
C ILE A 137 -11.01 -19.55 13.08
N LYS A 138 -12.33 -19.75 13.26
CA LYS A 138 -12.95 -19.94 14.58
C LYS A 138 -12.67 -21.35 15.12
N SER A 139 -12.97 -22.36 14.32
CA SER A 139 -12.71 -23.77 14.62
C SER A 139 -12.84 -24.62 13.37
N PHE A 140 -11.87 -25.49 13.13
CA PHE A 140 -11.85 -26.37 11.98
C PHE A 140 -11.30 -27.76 12.32
N PHE A 141 -11.91 -28.42 13.31
CA PHE A 141 -11.64 -29.82 13.68
C PHE A 141 -10.16 -30.15 13.96
N GLY A 142 -9.35 -29.19 14.43
CA GLY A 142 -7.92 -29.41 14.69
C GLY A 142 -7.03 -29.32 13.44
N PHE A 143 -7.57 -28.88 12.30
CA PHE A 143 -6.84 -28.68 11.04
C PHE A 143 -6.64 -27.19 10.69
N GLU A 144 -6.73 -26.29 11.67
CA GLU A 144 -6.72 -24.84 11.47
C GLU A 144 -5.50 -24.38 10.67
N SER A 145 -4.29 -24.85 11.03
CA SER A 145 -3.03 -24.49 10.33
C SER A 145 -2.95 -24.99 8.89
N THR A 146 -3.63 -26.09 8.58
CA THR A 146 -3.67 -26.64 7.22
C THR A 146 -4.64 -25.84 6.36
N VAL A 147 -5.82 -25.54 6.90
CA VAL A 147 -6.83 -24.68 6.23
C VAL A 147 -6.26 -23.31 5.96
N GLU A 148 -5.59 -22.72 6.93
CA GLU A 148 -4.91 -21.43 6.77
C GLU A 148 -3.90 -21.46 5.61
N LYS A 149 -3.00 -22.45 5.58
CA LYS A 149 -1.99 -22.56 4.53
C LYS A 149 -2.61 -22.68 3.14
N ILE A 150 -3.71 -23.41 3.02
CA ILE A 150 -4.45 -23.56 1.76
C ILE A 150 -5.15 -22.26 1.38
N ALA A 151 -5.84 -21.61 2.32
CA ALA A 151 -6.51 -20.34 2.10
C ALA A 151 -5.51 -19.28 1.63
N MET A 152 -4.34 -19.20 2.28
CA MET A 152 -3.26 -18.29 1.89
C MET A 152 -2.71 -18.59 0.50
N LYS A 153 -2.50 -19.86 0.16
CA LYS A 153 -2.04 -20.25 -1.18
C LYS A 153 -3.06 -19.88 -2.25
N GLN A 154 -4.35 -20.16 -2.02
CA GLN A 154 -5.41 -19.84 -2.97
C GLN A 154 -5.58 -18.33 -3.11
N TYR A 155 -5.56 -17.61 -2.00
CA TYR A 155 -5.67 -16.16 -1.98
C TYR A 155 -4.52 -15.53 -2.77
N THR A 156 -3.26 -15.92 -2.51
CA THR A 156 -2.09 -15.46 -3.26
C THR A 156 -2.23 -15.70 -4.77
N SER A 157 -2.75 -16.88 -5.17
CA SER A 157 -3.00 -17.19 -6.57
C SER A 157 -4.09 -16.32 -7.19
N ASN A 158 -5.16 -16.03 -6.44
CA ASN A 158 -6.27 -15.20 -6.91
C ASN A 158 -5.82 -13.75 -7.12
N ILE A 159 -4.95 -13.23 -6.25
CA ILE A 159 -4.43 -11.86 -6.32
C ILE A 159 -3.64 -11.61 -7.61
N LYS A 160 -2.82 -12.58 -8.01
CA LYS A 160 -2.04 -12.49 -9.26
C LYS A 160 -2.97 -12.53 -10.47
N ARG A 161 -3.89 -13.49 -10.48
CA ARG A 161 -4.85 -13.68 -11.57
C ARG A 161 -5.81 -12.50 -11.72
N GLY A 162 -6.22 -11.84 -10.63
CA GLY A 162 -7.11 -10.68 -10.68
C GLY A 162 -6.56 -9.53 -11.53
N LYS A 163 -5.26 -9.25 -11.45
CA LYS A 163 -4.60 -8.25 -12.30
C LYS A 163 -4.65 -8.65 -13.78
N GLU A 164 -4.29 -9.89 -14.06
CA GLU A 164 -4.24 -10.44 -15.43
C GLU A 164 -5.62 -10.40 -16.10
N VAL A 165 -6.69 -10.68 -15.34
CA VAL A 165 -8.08 -10.65 -15.81
C VAL A 165 -8.53 -9.25 -16.23
N ILE A 166 -8.26 -8.23 -15.40
CA ILE A 166 -8.64 -6.85 -15.75
C ILE A 166 -7.85 -6.36 -16.96
N GLU A 167 -6.54 -6.64 -17.01
CA GLU A 167 -5.73 -6.29 -18.18
C GLU A 167 -6.18 -7.01 -19.46
N HIS A 168 -6.63 -8.26 -19.36
CA HIS A 168 -7.19 -9.00 -20.48
C HIS A 168 -8.42 -8.28 -21.06
N TYR A 169 -9.41 -7.96 -20.21
CA TYR A 169 -10.63 -7.30 -20.68
C TYR A 169 -10.40 -5.85 -21.14
N LEU A 170 -9.43 -5.15 -20.57
CA LEU A 170 -9.00 -3.85 -21.10
C LEU A 170 -8.48 -3.99 -22.54
N LYS A 171 -7.61 -4.96 -22.81
CA LYS A 171 -7.11 -5.24 -24.18
C LYS A 171 -8.24 -5.66 -25.12
N GLU A 172 -9.19 -6.47 -24.64
CA GLU A 172 -10.36 -6.88 -25.41
C GLU A 172 -11.20 -5.67 -25.82
N LEU A 173 -11.55 -4.78 -24.88
CA LEU A 173 -12.32 -3.56 -25.16
C LEU A 173 -11.61 -2.66 -26.19
N ILE A 174 -10.30 -2.47 -26.04
CA ILE A 174 -9.50 -1.68 -26.99
C ILE A 174 -9.51 -2.34 -28.37
N SER A 175 -9.39 -3.67 -28.46
CA SER A 175 -9.46 -4.39 -29.74
C SER A 175 -10.83 -4.28 -30.41
N GLN A 176 -11.89 -4.06 -29.63
CA GLN A 176 -13.26 -3.79 -30.11
C GLN A 176 -13.49 -2.32 -30.49
N GLY A 177 -12.46 -1.47 -30.37
CA GLY A 177 -12.53 -0.03 -30.66
C GLY A 177 -13.04 0.83 -29.50
N ILE A 178 -13.27 0.25 -28.33
CA ILE A 178 -13.70 0.98 -27.13
C ILE A 178 -12.44 1.47 -26.42
N THR A 179 -11.99 2.67 -26.77
CA THR A 179 -10.81 3.32 -26.18
C THR A 179 -11.16 4.45 -25.22
N PHE A 180 -12.40 4.93 -25.24
CA PHE A 180 -12.88 6.04 -24.43
C PHE A 180 -14.32 5.79 -23.99
N ILE A 181 -14.60 6.05 -22.71
CA ILE A 181 -15.93 6.01 -22.12
C ILE A 181 -16.14 7.38 -21.43
N PRO A 182 -17.23 8.10 -21.76
CA PRO A 182 -17.45 9.44 -21.21
C PRO A 182 -17.64 9.38 -19.69
N ARG A 183 -17.11 10.41 -19.00
CA ARG A 183 -17.33 10.60 -17.57
C ARG A 183 -18.81 10.88 -17.30
N TRP A 184 -19.29 10.48 -16.12
CA TRP A 184 -20.66 10.78 -15.71
C TRP A 184 -20.86 12.28 -15.56
N THR A 185 -22.04 12.74 -15.96
CA THR A 185 -22.48 14.13 -15.80
C THR A 185 -23.81 14.18 -15.07
N PRO A 186 -24.02 15.14 -14.16
CA PRO A 186 -25.28 15.27 -13.45
C PRO A 186 -26.45 15.48 -14.43
N PRO A 187 -27.63 14.91 -14.16
CA PRO A 187 -28.83 15.18 -14.94
C PRO A 187 -29.14 16.68 -14.97
N VAL A 188 -29.42 17.23 -16.16
CA VAL A 188 -29.83 18.63 -16.30
C VAL A 188 -31.23 18.78 -15.70
N VAL A 189 -31.34 19.51 -14.58
CA VAL A 189 -32.64 19.85 -13.97
C VAL A 189 -33.34 20.85 -14.88
N CYS A 190 -34.38 20.42 -15.60
CA CYS A 190 -35.16 21.30 -16.48
C CYS A 190 -36.45 21.77 -15.77
N GLY A 191 -36.51 23.06 -15.42
CA GLY A 191 -37.72 23.84 -15.03
C GLY A 191 -37.63 24.47 -13.63
N GLN A 192 -37.87 25.78 -13.41
CA GLN A 192 -38.87 26.65 -14.03
C GLN A 192 -38.49 28.16 -14.11
N LYS A 193 -38.90 28.74 -15.26
CA LYS A 193 -39.50 30.06 -15.53
C LYS A 193 -38.66 31.34 -15.49
N ASP A 194 -38.51 31.88 -16.71
CA ASP A 194 -38.41 33.30 -17.04
C ASP A 194 -39.31 34.18 -16.17
N GLU A 195 -38.69 35.16 -15.50
CA GLU A 195 -39.34 36.44 -15.17
C GLU A 195 -38.61 37.55 -15.94
N GLN A 196 -39.17 37.91 -17.10
CA GLN A 196 -39.13 39.28 -17.61
C GLN A 196 -40.03 40.11 -16.69
N THR A 197 -39.65 41.28 -16.14
CA THR A 197 -39.51 42.64 -16.73
C THR A 197 -39.50 43.61 -15.51
N PRO A 198 -39.30 44.96 -15.62
CA PRO A 198 -38.85 45.79 -16.73
C PRO A 198 -37.74 46.82 -16.35
N ALA A 199 -37.29 47.54 -17.39
CA ALA A 199 -36.36 48.65 -17.36
C ALA A 199 -36.83 49.86 -16.53
N VAL A 200 -35.89 50.50 -15.83
CA VAL A 200 -35.92 51.93 -15.50
C VAL A 200 -34.51 52.50 -15.71
N VAL A 201 -34.46 53.55 -16.52
CA VAL A 201 -33.33 54.41 -16.87
C VAL A 201 -33.02 55.33 -15.67
N HIS A 202 -31.74 55.61 -15.38
CA HIS A 202 -31.29 56.96 -14.98
C HIS A 202 -29.76 57.11 -15.02
N ASP A 203 -29.39 58.34 -15.36
CA ASP A 203 -28.12 58.95 -15.76
C ASP A 203 -26.99 59.02 -14.72
N ALA A 204 -25.77 59.12 -15.28
CA ALA A 204 -24.63 60.02 -15.00
C ALA A 204 -24.02 60.26 -13.59
N ASP A 205 -22.67 60.38 -13.65
CA ASP A 205 -21.71 61.15 -12.84
C ASP A 205 -21.36 60.74 -11.40
N ASP A 206 -20.10 60.32 -11.20
CA ASP A 206 -19.02 60.99 -10.41
C ASP A 206 -17.86 59.98 -10.16
N VAL A 207 -16.66 60.13 -10.75
CA VAL A 207 -15.50 60.96 -10.32
C VAL A 207 -14.60 60.30 -9.24
N LEU A 208 -13.39 59.92 -9.69
CA LEU A 208 -12.04 60.04 -9.07
C LEU A 208 -11.79 59.43 -7.66
N LEU A 209 -10.70 58.68 -7.40
CA LEU A 209 -9.30 59.12 -7.53
C LEU A 209 -8.32 57.93 -7.48
N GLU A 210 -7.28 58.04 -8.31
CA GLU A 210 -6.01 57.35 -8.18
C GLU A 210 -5.24 57.78 -6.91
N SER A 211 -4.39 56.90 -6.39
CA SER A 211 -3.02 57.29 -6.07
C SER A 211 -2.10 56.07 -6.11
N GLY A 212 -1.16 56.09 -7.06
CA GLY A 212 -0.04 55.18 -7.10
C GLY A 212 1.18 55.72 -6.36
N ALA A 213 2.14 54.85 -6.08
CA ALA A 213 3.56 55.21 -6.06
C ALA A 213 4.42 53.95 -6.27
N ARG A 214 5.33 54.07 -7.24
CA ARG A 214 6.35 53.11 -7.69
C ARG A 214 7.65 53.23 -6.88
N GLY A 215 8.45 52.16 -6.94
CA GLY A 215 9.93 52.16 -6.79
C GLY A 215 10.39 51.32 -5.59
N THR A 216 11.40 50.44 -5.64
CA THR A 216 12.51 50.23 -6.58
C THR A 216 13.17 48.87 -6.28
N THR A 217 13.82 48.32 -7.30
CA THR A 217 14.64 47.09 -7.41
C THR A 217 15.68 46.80 -6.32
N LYS A 218 15.88 45.50 -6.04
CA LYS A 218 17.22 44.87 -5.88
C LYS A 218 17.14 43.35 -6.11
N GLU A 219 17.90 42.87 -7.10
CA GLU A 219 18.24 41.46 -7.30
C GLU A 219 19.17 40.96 -6.18
N GLN A 220 18.97 39.73 -5.72
CA GLN A 220 20.04 38.89 -5.20
C GLN A 220 19.68 37.40 -5.36
N THR A 221 20.51 36.75 -6.15
CA THR A 221 20.66 35.31 -6.37
C THR A 221 20.95 34.52 -5.10
N GLY A 222 20.38 33.32 -4.94
CA GLY A 222 20.88 32.32 -4.00
C GLY A 222 19.91 31.20 -3.62
N SER A 223 20.04 30.05 -4.29
CA SER A 223 19.77 28.69 -3.78
C SER A 223 18.45 28.42 -3.03
N SER A 224 17.42 28.01 -3.75
CA SER A 224 16.20 27.43 -3.17
C SER A 224 16.23 25.89 -3.23
N CYS A 225 16.29 25.26 -2.06
CA CYS A 225 15.83 23.88 -1.86
C CYS A 225 14.37 23.73 -2.37
N PRO A 226 13.97 22.55 -2.87
CA PRO A 226 12.58 22.35 -3.25
C PRO A 226 11.66 22.45 -2.00
N PRO A 227 10.47 23.03 -2.14
CA PRO A 227 9.54 23.16 -1.03
C PRO A 227 9.01 21.77 -0.64
N ALA A 228 8.86 21.56 0.67
CA ALA A 228 8.21 20.40 1.23
C ALA A 228 6.82 20.25 0.61
N GLU A 229 6.64 19.17 -0.16
CA GLU A 229 5.38 18.82 -0.78
C GLU A 229 4.31 18.63 0.30
N ALA A 230 3.15 19.23 0.06
CA ALA A 230 1.97 19.08 0.88
C ALA A 230 1.58 17.59 0.91
N VAL A 231 1.63 16.99 2.10
CA VAL A 231 1.27 15.59 2.33
C VAL A 231 -0.23 15.43 2.05
N SER A 232 -0.55 14.88 0.88
CA SER A 232 -1.85 14.27 0.65
C SER A 232 -1.91 12.94 1.42
N PRO A 233 -3.06 12.55 1.99
CA PRO A 233 -3.20 11.30 2.75
C PRO A 233 -2.95 10.03 1.91
N ASP A 234 -2.94 10.13 0.57
CA ASP A 234 -2.67 9.03 -0.35
C ASP A 234 -1.20 8.90 -0.81
N ALA A 235 -0.37 9.94 -0.64
CA ALA A 235 1.07 9.88 -0.99
C ALA A 235 1.87 8.91 -0.10
N ASP A 236 1.26 8.42 0.97
CA ASP A 236 1.87 7.52 1.93
C ASP A 236 1.67 6.03 1.61
N LYS A 237 1.03 5.65 0.50
CA LYS A 237 0.83 4.23 0.17
C LYS A 237 1.97 3.71 -0.72
N LEU A 238 2.44 2.50 -0.45
CA LEU A 238 3.49 1.86 -1.25
C LEU A 238 2.90 1.29 -2.54
N ASP A 239 3.40 1.74 -3.68
CA ASP A 239 3.04 1.19 -4.97
C ASP A 239 3.85 -0.09 -5.29
N ALA A 240 3.24 -0.98 -6.07
CA ALA A 240 3.83 -2.27 -6.40
C ALA A 240 5.11 -2.14 -7.24
N ASP A 241 5.16 -1.15 -8.15
CA ASP A 241 6.30 -0.92 -9.04
C ASP A 241 7.54 -0.45 -8.26
N TYR A 242 7.36 0.42 -7.26
CA TYR A 242 8.41 0.86 -6.34
C TYR A 242 9.00 -0.30 -5.56
N ILE A 243 8.15 -1.17 -4.99
CA ILE A 243 8.63 -2.34 -4.24
C ILE A 243 9.51 -3.21 -5.15
N GLU A 244 9.03 -3.55 -6.34
CA GLU A 244 9.79 -4.39 -7.28
C GLU A 244 11.12 -3.74 -7.68
N ARG A 245 11.12 -2.44 -8.00
CA ARG A 245 12.32 -1.72 -8.49
C ARG A 245 13.36 -1.47 -7.42
N TYR A 246 12.95 -1.11 -6.20
CA TYR A 246 13.86 -0.61 -5.16
C TYR A 246 14.06 -1.57 -3.99
N LEU A 247 13.08 -2.42 -3.69
CA LEU A 247 13.13 -3.36 -2.55
C LEU A 247 13.34 -4.82 -2.98
N GLY A 248 13.23 -5.08 -4.28
CA GLY A 248 13.39 -6.38 -4.92
C GLY A 248 12.10 -7.19 -4.96
N GLN A 249 12.18 -8.41 -5.49
CA GLN A 249 11.02 -9.29 -5.63
C GLN A 249 10.58 -9.83 -4.26
N LEU A 250 9.35 -9.51 -3.87
CA LEU A 250 8.69 -10.00 -2.67
C LEU A 250 7.47 -10.84 -3.07
N THR A 251 7.14 -11.86 -2.26
CA THR A 251 5.85 -12.53 -2.41
C THR A 251 4.73 -11.59 -1.93
N PRO A 252 3.47 -11.75 -2.39
CA PRO A 252 2.37 -10.88 -1.96
C PRO A 252 2.20 -10.80 -0.43
N MET A 253 2.47 -11.91 0.27
CA MET A 253 2.42 -11.92 1.73
C MET A 253 3.56 -11.11 2.36
N GLN A 254 4.75 -11.15 1.77
CA GLN A 254 5.90 -10.35 2.23
C GLN A 254 5.67 -8.85 2.00
N GLU A 255 5.10 -8.46 0.86
CA GLU A 255 4.66 -7.08 0.59
C GLU A 255 3.65 -6.64 1.64
N SER A 256 2.66 -7.48 1.94
CA SER A 256 1.67 -7.17 2.96
C SER A 256 2.28 -6.99 4.35
N CYS A 257 3.23 -7.84 4.74
CA CYS A 257 3.96 -7.68 6.01
C CYS A 257 4.71 -6.35 6.07
N LEU A 258 5.33 -5.91 4.97
CA LEU A 258 6.01 -4.62 4.87
C LEU A 258 5.04 -3.46 5.07
N ILE A 259 3.94 -3.45 4.31
CA ILE A 259 2.93 -2.39 4.35
C ILE A 259 2.32 -2.29 5.75
N ARG A 260 1.93 -3.43 6.35
CA ARG A 260 1.34 -3.47 7.69
C ARG A 260 2.32 -3.03 8.79
N LEU A 261 3.60 -3.35 8.65
CA LEU A 261 4.62 -2.90 9.60
C LEU A 261 4.87 -1.39 9.47
N ARG A 262 4.95 -0.89 8.23
CA ARG A 262 5.13 0.53 7.91
C ARG A 262 3.96 1.37 8.41
N GLN A 263 2.72 0.94 8.16
CA GLN A 263 1.52 1.61 8.65
C GLN A 263 1.51 1.68 10.18
N TRP A 264 1.82 0.57 10.86
CA TRP A 264 1.91 0.55 12.31
C TRP A 264 2.98 1.52 12.85
N LEU A 265 4.12 1.66 12.15
CA LEU A 265 5.14 2.64 12.49
C LEU A 265 4.65 4.08 12.29
N GLN A 266 3.95 4.38 11.20
CA GLN A 266 3.35 5.69 10.96
C GLN A 266 2.39 6.08 12.09
N GLU A 267 1.58 5.13 12.56
CA GLU A 267 0.60 5.36 13.62
C GLU A 267 1.24 5.51 15.02
N THR A 268 2.31 4.74 15.29
CA THR A 268 2.85 4.61 16.66
C THR A 268 4.09 5.47 16.91
N HIS A 269 4.91 5.71 15.89
CA HIS A 269 6.23 6.33 16.03
C HIS A 269 6.17 7.85 15.78
N LYS A 270 6.43 8.65 16.82
CA LYS A 270 6.38 10.14 16.77
C LYS A 270 7.63 10.81 16.16
N GLY A 271 8.41 10.10 15.37
CA GLY A 271 9.66 10.60 14.79
C GLY A 271 9.85 10.12 13.36
N LYS A 272 11.00 10.47 12.76
CA LYS A 272 11.33 10.05 11.40
C LYS A 272 11.24 8.53 11.29
N ILE A 273 10.39 8.07 10.38
CA ILE A 273 10.17 6.66 10.15
C ILE A 273 11.41 6.09 9.42
N PRO A 274 11.89 4.89 9.80
CA PRO A 274 12.94 4.23 9.06
C PRO A 274 12.54 4.05 7.60
N LYS A 275 13.48 4.22 6.67
CA LYS A 275 13.24 3.91 5.25
C LYS A 275 12.77 2.47 5.06
N ASP A 276 12.03 2.22 3.98
CA ASP A 276 11.43 0.91 3.71
C ASP A 276 12.46 -0.23 3.65
N GLU A 277 13.65 0.03 3.09
CA GLU A 277 14.79 -0.90 3.08
C GLU A 277 15.18 -1.38 4.49
N HIS A 278 15.13 -0.49 5.48
CA HIS A 278 15.44 -0.82 6.87
C HIS A 278 14.31 -1.60 7.52
N ILE A 279 13.06 -1.21 7.28
CA ILE A 279 11.88 -1.94 7.77
C ILE A 279 11.91 -3.38 7.23
N LEU A 280 12.16 -3.53 5.93
CA LEU A 280 12.24 -4.81 5.25
C LEU A 280 13.39 -5.69 5.79
N ARG A 281 14.51 -5.10 6.21
CA ARG A 281 15.61 -5.84 6.85
C ARG A 281 15.16 -6.53 8.13
N PHE A 282 14.37 -5.86 8.99
CA PHE A 282 13.86 -6.48 10.22
C PHE A 282 12.83 -7.58 9.94
N LEU A 283 12.00 -7.40 8.91
CA LEU A 283 11.08 -8.44 8.45
C LEU A 283 11.82 -9.67 7.95
N ARG A 284 12.82 -9.49 7.07
CA ARG A 284 13.66 -10.58 6.55
C ARG A 284 14.37 -11.32 7.69
N ALA A 285 14.90 -10.60 8.67
CA ALA A 285 15.58 -11.18 9.83
C ALA A 285 14.67 -12.01 10.75
N ARG A 286 13.34 -11.88 10.62
CA ARG A 286 12.34 -12.57 11.44
C ARG A 286 11.37 -13.39 10.61
N ASP A 287 11.80 -13.84 9.42
CA ASP A 287 11.00 -14.66 8.51
C ASP A 287 9.61 -14.05 8.22
N PHE A 288 9.55 -12.73 8.12
CA PHE A 288 8.33 -11.93 7.93
C PHE A 288 7.27 -12.09 9.04
N ASN A 289 7.66 -12.60 10.22
CA ASN A 289 6.83 -12.53 11.41
C ASN A 289 6.75 -11.07 11.90
N ILE A 290 5.59 -10.45 11.70
CA ILE A 290 5.38 -9.02 11.97
C ILE A 290 5.65 -8.69 13.44
N ASP A 291 5.16 -9.50 14.40
CA ASP A 291 5.28 -9.16 15.83
C ASP A 291 6.73 -9.25 16.31
N LYS A 292 7.47 -10.30 15.90
CA LYS A 292 8.90 -10.41 16.19
C LYS A 292 9.72 -9.32 15.51
N ALA A 293 9.35 -8.94 14.28
CA ALA A 293 10.01 -7.84 13.57
C ALA A 293 9.76 -6.49 14.24
N ARG A 294 8.53 -6.23 14.70
CA ARG A 294 8.16 -5.05 15.49
C ARG A 294 8.99 -4.95 16.76
N GLU A 295 9.04 -6.04 17.53
CA GLU A 295 9.81 -6.09 18.78
C GLU A 295 11.29 -5.76 18.53
N MET A 296 11.91 -6.43 17.56
CA MET A 296 13.32 -6.21 17.21
C MET A 296 13.58 -4.78 16.70
N LEU A 297 12.66 -4.23 15.92
CA LEU A 297 12.75 -2.84 15.44
C LEU A 297 12.64 -1.84 16.60
N CYS A 298 11.67 -2.03 17.51
CA CYS A 298 11.52 -1.18 18.69
C CYS A 298 12.73 -1.21 19.61
N GLN A 299 13.31 -2.40 19.83
CA GLN A 299 14.55 -2.56 20.58
C GLN A 299 15.68 -1.80 19.90
N SER A 300 15.80 -1.92 18.57
CA SER A 300 16.83 -1.19 17.81
C SER A 300 16.64 0.33 17.87
N LEU A 301 15.41 0.84 17.74
CA LEU A 301 15.12 2.27 17.83
C LEU A 301 15.40 2.83 19.24
N SER A 302 15.01 2.09 20.27
CA SER A 302 15.28 2.45 21.67
C SER A 302 16.78 2.50 21.95
N TRP A 303 17.53 1.51 21.47
CA TRP A 303 18.98 1.46 21.57
C TRP A 303 19.64 2.65 20.85
N ARG A 304 19.21 2.95 19.61
CA ARG A 304 19.74 4.10 18.85
C ARG A 304 19.54 5.42 19.60
N LYS A 305 18.37 5.59 20.23
CA LYS A 305 18.06 6.77 21.03
C LYS A 305 18.91 6.83 22.30
N GLN A 306 19.03 5.72 23.03
CA GLN A 306 19.81 5.63 24.27
C GLN A 306 21.29 5.96 24.04
N TYR A 307 21.87 5.46 22.95
CA TYR A 307 23.28 5.66 22.61
C TYR A 307 23.54 6.86 21.69
N GLN A 308 22.51 7.66 21.41
CA GLN A 308 22.59 8.85 20.53
C GLN A 308 23.28 8.56 19.18
N VAL A 309 22.98 7.40 18.60
CA VAL A 309 23.68 6.87 17.42
C VAL A 309 23.62 7.83 16.24
N ASP A 310 22.50 8.52 16.04
CA ASP A 310 22.34 9.45 14.93
C ASP A 310 23.26 10.69 15.06
N TYR A 311 23.82 10.96 16.24
CA TYR A 311 24.76 12.03 16.52
C TYR A 311 26.20 11.52 16.72
N ILE A 312 26.43 10.21 16.63
CA ILE A 312 27.69 9.61 17.06
C ILE A 312 28.89 10.13 16.24
N LEU A 313 28.71 10.35 14.94
CA LEU A 313 29.75 10.91 14.07
C LEU A 313 30.12 12.37 14.43
N GLN A 314 29.24 13.07 15.14
CA GLN A 314 29.47 14.45 15.59
C GLN A 314 30.03 14.49 17.01
N SER A 315 29.61 13.55 17.87
CA SER A 315 29.90 13.55 19.31
C SER A 315 31.04 12.64 19.72
N TRP A 316 31.42 11.67 18.89
CA TRP A 316 32.48 10.70 19.18
C TRP A 316 33.77 11.03 18.44
N ARG A 317 34.88 10.98 19.16
CA ARG A 317 36.23 10.95 18.59
C ARG A 317 36.96 9.73 19.14
N PRO A 318 37.52 8.87 18.27
CA PRO A 318 38.26 7.70 18.73
C PRO A 318 39.45 8.14 19.60
N PRO A 319 39.66 7.54 20.78
CA PRO A 319 40.88 7.75 21.56
C PRO A 319 42.11 7.26 20.78
N ALA A 320 43.29 7.85 21.04
CA ALA A 320 44.53 7.52 20.33
C ALA A 320 44.89 6.02 20.37
N LEU A 321 44.53 5.31 21.45
CA LEU A 321 44.71 3.86 21.57
C LEU A 321 43.93 3.07 20.52
N LEU A 322 42.77 3.55 20.06
CA LEU A 322 42.07 2.91 18.95
C LEU A 322 42.81 3.14 17.64
N ASP A 323 43.27 4.36 17.38
CA ASP A 323 44.02 4.65 16.14
C ASP A 323 45.32 3.83 16.04
N GLU A 324 45.95 3.54 17.18
CA GLU A 324 47.22 2.80 17.23
C GLU A 324 47.05 1.27 17.24
N TYR A 325 46.05 0.75 17.97
CA TYR A 325 45.93 -0.70 18.23
C TYR A 325 44.71 -1.36 17.58
N TYR A 326 43.74 -0.60 17.07
CA TYR A 326 42.60 -1.15 16.35
C TYR A 326 43.02 -1.48 14.91
N THR A 327 43.06 -2.77 14.56
CA THR A 327 43.61 -3.23 13.27
C THR A 327 42.54 -3.40 12.18
N GLY A 328 41.45 -2.63 12.28
CA GLY A 328 40.36 -2.56 11.31
C GLY A 328 40.23 -1.17 10.68
N GLY A 329 39.78 -1.10 9.42
CA GLY A 329 39.59 0.19 8.76
C GLY A 329 38.92 0.08 7.40
N TRP A 330 38.32 1.21 6.98
CA TRP A 330 37.86 1.41 5.62
C TRP A 330 39.05 1.42 4.65
N HIS A 331 38.88 0.76 3.52
CA HIS A 331 39.85 0.64 2.45
C HIS A 331 39.22 1.16 1.15
N TYR A 332 39.88 0.91 0.01
CA TYR A 332 39.36 1.28 -1.31
C TYR A 332 38.03 0.59 -1.64
N GLN A 333 37.60 0.67 -2.89
CA GLN A 333 36.38 0.05 -3.37
C GLN A 333 36.68 -1.29 -4.07
N ASP A 334 35.69 -2.18 -4.10
CA ASP A 334 35.73 -3.35 -4.97
C ASP A 334 35.57 -2.94 -6.45
N LYS A 335 35.55 -3.94 -7.35
CA LYS A 335 35.41 -3.70 -8.80
C LYS A 335 34.06 -3.08 -9.19
N ASP A 336 33.07 -3.15 -8.31
CA ASP A 336 31.72 -2.62 -8.50
C ASP A 336 31.53 -1.26 -7.79
N GLY A 337 32.59 -0.69 -7.21
CA GLY A 337 32.55 0.59 -6.50
C GLY A 337 32.05 0.51 -5.05
N ARG A 338 31.91 -0.69 -4.48
CA ARG A 338 31.45 -0.85 -3.08
C ARG A 338 32.61 -0.65 -2.10
N PRO A 339 32.42 0.08 -0.99
CA PRO A 339 33.50 0.32 -0.03
C PRO A 339 33.92 -0.97 0.67
N LEU A 340 35.23 -1.19 0.79
CA LEU A 340 35.80 -2.33 1.49
C LEU A 340 36.13 -1.96 2.93
N TYR A 341 35.78 -2.82 3.87
CA TYR A 341 36.22 -2.72 5.27
C TYR A 341 37.05 -3.96 5.61
N ILE A 342 38.29 -3.77 6.05
CA ILE A 342 39.21 -4.86 6.38
C ILE A 342 39.40 -4.89 7.89
N LEU A 343 39.16 -6.05 8.52
CA LEU A 343 39.43 -6.31 9.93
C LEU A 343 40.44 -7.46 10.06
N ARG A 344 41.64 -7.17 10.57
CA ARG A 344 42.72 -8.16 10.68
C ARG A 344 42.61 -8.98 11.97
N LEU A 345 41.77 -10.02 11.90
CA LEU A 345 41.59 -10.97 13.01
C LEU A 345 42.94 -11.63 13.37
N GLY A 346 43.26 -11.66 14.67
CA GLY A 346 44.51 -12.24 15.20
C GLY A 346 45.69 -11.27 15.34
N GLN A 347 45.63 -10.09 14.71
CA GLN A 347 46.62 -9.02 14.92
C GLN A 347 46.16 -7.96 15.94
N MET A 348 44.91 -8.05 16.41
CA MET A 348 44.32 -7.16 17.39
C MET A 348 44.35 -7.78 18.78
N ASP A 349 44.94 -7.08 19.77
CA ASP A 349 44.78 -7.45 21.17
C ASP A 349 43.40 -7.01 21.69
N THR A 350 42.38 -7.81 21.40
CA THR A 350 41.00 -7.54 21.81
C THR A 350 40.85 -7.46 23.32
N LYS A 351 41.60 -8.28 24.08
CA LYS A 351 41.54 -8.30 25.55
C LYS A 351 42.17 -7.03 26.13
N GLY A 352 43.33 -6.62 25.60
CA GLY A 352 43.98 -5.36 25.97
C GLY A 352 43.11 -4.15 25.66
N LEU A 353 42.53 -4.08 24.47
CA LEU A 353 41.62 -3.00 24.06
C LEU A 353 40.38 -2.91 24.96
N VAL A 354 39.71 -4.03 25.25
CA VAL A 354 38.55 -4.04 26.17
C VAL A 354 38.95 -3.57 27.57
N LYS A 355 40.12 -4.00 28.07
CA LYS A 355 40.61 -3.59 29.39
C LYS A 355 40.98 -2.11 29.46
N ALA A 356 41.57 -1.56 28.39
CA ALA A 356 42.05 -0.19 28.37
C ALA A 356 40.94 0.84 28.10
N LEU A 357 40.01 0.52 27.20
CA LEU A 357 39.00 1.45 26.70
C LEU A 357 37.59 1.17 27.21
N GLY A 358 37.35 -0.03 27.72
CA GLY A 358 36.02 -0.51 28.07
C GLY A 358 35.20 -0.94 26.86
N GLU A 359 34.19 -1.76 27.11
CA GLU A 359 33.29 -2.30 26.08
C GLU A 359 32.50 -1.20 25.38
N GLU A 360 32.03 -0.17 26.10
CA GLU A 360 31.25 0.92 25.51
C GLU A 360 32.04 1.74 24.48
N SER A 361 33.32 2.01 24.73
CA SER A 361 34.18 2.78 23.82
C SER A 361 34.40 2.03 22.50
N LEU A 362 34.64 0.71 22.60
CA LEU A 362 34.75 -0.16 21.44
C LEU A 362 33.43 -0.28 20.68
N LEU A 363 32.30 -0.43 21.38
CA LEU A 363 30.98 -0.49 20.77
C LEU A 363 30.65 0.80 20.01
N ARG A 364 30.98 1.96 20.58
CA ARG A 364 30.82 3.27 19.91
C ARG A 364 31.70 3.37 18.67
N HIS A 365 32.97 2.95 18.75
CA HIS A 365 33.86 2.96 17.59
C HIS A 365 33.34 2.10 16.45
N VAL A 366 32.95 0.85 16.73
CA VAL A 366 32.39 -0.06 15.72
C VAL A 366 31.04 0.43 15.18
N SER A 367 30.31 1.28 15.92
CA SER A 367 29.07 1.90 15.45
C SER A 367 29.28 3.16 14.58
N CYS A 368 30.46 3.78 14.65
CA CYS A 368 30.84 4.92 13.81
C CYS A 368 31.44 4.50 12.46
N ILE A 369 32.02 3.30 12.45
CA ILE A 369 32.51 2.63 11.27
C ILE A 369 31.29 2.08 10.54
#